data_AF-A0A6A5A5E6-F1
#
_entry.id   AF-A0A6A5A5E6-F1
#
_cell.length_a   1.000
_cell.length_b   1.000
_cell.length_c   1.000
_cell.angle_alpha   90.00
_cell.angle_beta   90.00
_cell.angle_gamma   90.00
#
_symmetry.space_group_name_H-M   'P 1'
#
loop_
_entity.id
_entity.type
_entity.pdbx_description
1 polymer ?
#
loop_
_entity_poly.entity_id
_entity_poly.type
_entity_poly.pdbx_seq_one_letter_code
_entity_poly.pdbx_strand_id
1 'polypeptide(L)'
;GKDSLSLLHILLTLQKRAPVRFTIACATVDPQTPSFDPSPLKEYMRTLGVEYHYLSENIVERAMCEMEGDSLCAYCSRMKRGLLYSCCRTHNFNKLLLAQHLDDLAESFIMSAMYNGQVRTMKAKYWNDTKDVQVLRPLVYVREEALKEFAYSSRLPVINENCPACFEQPKERQRVKKMLFQEESLNPDIYNSFRRALLPLMDNEIYAPLNAIRARIDVQKKAKSNAIASSKKQSKQQTDIDEM
;
A
#
# COMPACT_ATOMS: atom_id res chain seq x y z
N GLY A 1 -2.32 6.61 -13.61
CA GLY A 1 -1.82 7.91 -13.12
C GLY A 1 -0.36 8.12 -13.47
N LYS A 2 0.22 9.24 -13.00
CA LYS A 2 1.61 9.67 -13.28
C LYS A 2 2.64 8.61 -12.91
N ASP A 3 2.51 8.03 -11.72
CA ASP A 3 3.53 7.14 -11.16
C ASP A 3 3.65 5.84 -11.97
N SER A 4 2.50 5.25 -12.36
CA SER A 4 2.46 4.04 -13.21
C SER A 4 3.06 4.29 -14.59
N LEU A 5 2.81 5.45 -15.19
CA LEU A 5 3.38 5.81 -16.49
C LEU A 5 4.89 6.06 -16.39
N SER A 6 5.34 6.73 -15.32
CA SER A 6 6.76 6.91 -15.04
C SER A 6 7.47 5.56 -14.87
N LEU A 7 6.88 4.64 -14.11
CA LEU A 7 7.42 3.28 -13.95
C LEU A 7 7.52 2.54 -15.28
N LEU A 8 6.51 2.62 -16.14
CA LEU A 8 6.54 2.00 -17.47
C LEU A 8 7.74 2.50 -18.28
N HIS A 9 7.96 3.81 -18.34
CA HIS A 9 9.08 4.39 -19.09
C HIS A 9 10.45 4.00 -18.55
N ILE A 10 10.58 3.92 -17.21
CA ILE A 10 11.78 3.40 -16.57
C ILE A 10 12.03 1.94 -17.00
N LEU A 11 10.99 1.10 -16.98
CA LEU A 11 11.09 -0.31 -17.36
C LEU A 11 11.41 -0.51 -18.85
N LEU A 12 10.79 0.27 -19.74
CA LEU A 12 11.10 0.24 -21.18
C LEU A 12 12.56 0.65 -21.46
N THR A 13 13.06 1.64 -20.72
CA THR A 13 14.48 2.04 -20.79
C THR A 13 15.40 0.93 -20.28
N LEU A 14 15.02 0.29 -19.17
CA LEU A 14 15.77 -0.81 -18.59
C LEU A 14 15.77 -2.04 -19.52
N GLN A 15 14.65 -2.37 -20.15
CA GLN A 15 14.53 -3.51 -21.09
C GLN A 15 15.52 -3.37 -22.26
N LYS A 16 15.82 -2.15 -22.70
CA LYS A 16 16.78 -1.87 -23.78
C LYS A 16 18.25 -1.97 -23.35
N ARG A 17 18.54 -1.80 -22.06
CA ARG A 17 19.91 -1.63 -21.55
C ARG A 17 20.37 -2.76 -20.63
N ALA A 18 19.44 -3.47 -20.00
CA ALA A 18 19.77 -4.47 -19.00
C ALA A 18 20.22 -5.79 -19.64
N PRO A 19 21.14 -6.52 -18.99
CA PRO A 19 21.58 -7.85 -19.47
C PRO A 19 20.51 -8.94 -19.30
N VAL A 20 19.35 -8.62 -18.75
CA VAL A 20 18.25 -9.55 -18.48
C VAL A 20 17.14 -9.36 -19.50
N ARG A 21 16.60 -10.47 -20.02
CA ARG A 21 15.47 -10.45 -20.95
C ARG A 21 14.15 -10.60 -20.18
N PHE A 22 13.20 -9.73 -20.48
CA PHE A 22 11.85 -9.77 -19.92
C PHE A 22 10.86 -9.10 -20.86
N THR A 23 9.59 -9.49 -20.77
CA THR A 23 8.47 -8.84 -21.45
C THR A 23 7.73 -7.92 -20.47
N ILE A 24 7.04 -6.92 -21.01
CA ILE A 24 6.27 -5.95 -20.23
C ILE A 24 4.86 -5.90 -20.83
N ALA A 25 3.86 -6.00 -19.96
CA ALA A 25 2.48 -5.68 -20.26
C ALA A 25 1.96 -4.70 -19.19
N CYS A 26 0.99 -3.88 -19.57
CA CYS A 26 0.30 -2.97 -18.67
C CYS A 26 -1.13 -3.46 -18.44
N ALA A 27 -1.64 -3.24 -17.23
CA ALA A 27 -3.02 -3.53 -16.90
C ALA A 27 -3.65 -2.37 -16.15
N THR A 28 -4.89 -2.04 -16.51
CA THR A 28 -5.70 -1.04 -15.82
C THR A 28 -6.97 -1.71 -15.32
N VAL A 29 -7.26 -1.50 -14.03
CA VAL A 29 -8.49 -1.96 -13.40
C VAL A 29 -9.47 -0.79 -13.34
N ASP A 30 -10.54 -0.88 -14.12
CA ASP A 30 -11.67 0.03 -14.07
C ASP A 30 -12.72 -0.48 -13.05
N PRO A 31 -12.95 0.25 -11.95
CA PRO A 31 -14.00 -0.07 -10.98
C PRO A 31 -15.41 0.29 -11.46
N GLN A 32 -15.58 0.69 -12.72
CA GLN A 32 -16.83 1.15 -13.36
C GLN A 32 -17.43 2.40 -12.72
N THR A 33 -16.58 3.35 -12.32
CA THR A 33 -17.05 4.66 -11.86
C THR A 33 -17.25 5.61 -13.04
N PRO A 34 -18.34 6.39 -13.10
CA PRO A 34 -18.65 7.26 -14.25
C PRO A 34 -17.56 8.28 -14.62
N SER A 35 -16.70 8.62 -13.66
CA SER A 35 -15.64 9.62 -13.76
C SER A 35 -14.27 9.07 -14.18
N PHE A 36 -14.17 7.79 -14.53
CA PHE A 36 -12.92 7.15 -14.95
C PHE A 36 -13.00 6.70 -16.41
N ASP A 37 -12.30 7.41 -17.30
CA ASP A 37 -12.13 6.99 -18.70
C ASP A 37 -10.65 6.71 -19.02
N PRO A 38 -10.25 5.44 -19.13
CA PRO A 38 -8.91 5.02 -19.50
C PRO A 38 -8.68 4.90 -21.01
N SER A 39 -9.62 5.34 -21.85
CA SER A 39 -9.52 5.27 -23.31
C SER A 39 -8.21 5.86 -23.88
N PRO A 40 -7.64 6.98 -23.38
CA PRO A 40 -6.40 7.53 -23.93
C PRO A 40 -5.19 6.60 -23.71
N LEU A 41 -5.23 5.74 -22.70
CA LEU A 41 -4.13 4.80 -22.42
C LEU A 41 -4.05 3.69 -23.46
N LYS A 42 -5.17 3.26 -24.06
CA LYS A 42 -5.16 2.20 -25.09
C LYS A 42 -4.28 2.59 -26.27
N GLU A 43 -4.50 3.79 -26.78
CA GLU A 43 -3.73 4.33 -27.90
C GLU A 43 -2.28 4.59 -27.49
N TYR A 44 -2.06 5.15 -26.30
CA TYR A 44 -0.71 5.38 -25.80
C TYR A 44 0.12 4.09 -25.69
N MET A 45 -0.44 3.01 -25.11
CA MET A 45 0.26 1.73 -25.02
C MET A 45 0.54 1.13 -26.39
N ARG A 46 -0.39 1.29 -27.35
CA ARG A 46 -0.20 0.87 -28.74
C ARG A 46 0.99 1.59 -29.38
N THR A 47 1.13 2.90 -29.19
CA THR A 47 2.28 3.66 -29.73
C THR A 47 3.62 3.24 -29.11
N LEU A 48 3.61 2.76 -27.87
CA LEU A 48 4.80 2.22 -27.20
C LEU A 48 5.09 0.75 -27.57
N GLY A 49 4.19 0.08 -28.28
CA GLY A 49 4.30 -1.35 -28.58
C GLY A 49 4.16 -2.24 -27.34
N VAL A 50 3.43 -1.78 -26.33
CA VAL A 50 3.22 -2.49 -25.05
C VAL A 50 1.85 -3.14 -25.03
N GLU A 51 1.81 -4.42 -24.67
CA GLU A 51 0.54 -5.14 -24.46
C GLU A 51 -0.26 -4.50 -23.33
N TYR A 52 -1.56 -4.29 -23.54
CA TYR A 52 -2.42 -3.58 -22.59
C TYR A 52 -3.70 -4.36 -22.28
N HIS A 53 -3.90 -4.69 -21.01
CA HIS A 53 -5.07 -5.38 -20.50
C HIS A 53 -6.00 -4.39 -19.80
N TYR A 54 -7.22 -4.28 -20.33
CA TYR A 54 -8.28 -3.53 -19.70
C TYR A 54 -9.18 -4.45 -18.89
N LEU A 55 -9.14 -4.32 -17.57
CA LEU A 55 -9.88 -5.16 -16.63
C LEU A 55 -11.03 -4.34 -16.06
N SER A 56 -12.26 -4.58 -16.50
CA SER A 56 -13.44 -3.86 -16.05
C SER A 56 -14.28 -4.78 -15.17
N GLU A 57 -14.54 -4.38 -13.92
CA GLU A 57 -15.42 -5.10 -13.00
C GLU A 57 -16.17 -4.09 -12.11
N ASN A 58 -17.44 -4.36 -11.80
CA ASN A 58 -18.25 -3.51 -10.95
C ASN A 58 -17.87 -3.66 -9.46
N ILE A 59 -16.71 -3.14 -9.09
CA ILE A 59 -16.16 -3.27 -7.73
C ILE A 59 -17.00 -2.46 -6.73
N VAL A 60 -17.53 -1.31 -7.14
CA VAL A 60 -18.24 -0.39 -6.24
C VAL A 60 -19.59 -0.96 -5.81
N GLU A 61 -20.38 -1.52 -6.73
CA GLU A 61 -21.66 -2.15 -6.38
C GLU A 61 -21.46 -3.37 -5.49
N ARG A 62 -20.45 -4.21 -5.78
CA ARG A 62 -20.12 -5.36 -4.92
C ARG A 62 -19.75 -4.93 -3.51
N ALA A 63 -19.02 -3.83 -3.38
CA ALA A 63 -18.66 -3.26 -2.09
C ALA A 63 -19.90 -2.84 -1.27
N MET A 64 -20.91 -2.23 -1.91
CA MET A 64 -22.15 -1.84 -1.24
C MET A 64 -22.97 -3.02 -0.73
N CYS A 65 -22.86 -4.20 -1.37
CA CYS A 65 -23.61 -5.40 -1.01
C CYS A 65 -22.87 -6.33 -0.03
N GLU A 66 -21.54 -6.40 -0.10
CA GLU A 66 -20.72 -7.42 0.57
C GLU A 66 -19.87 -6.89 1.73
N MET A 67 -19.83 -5.58 1.96
CA MET A 67 -18.94 -5.02 2.99
C MET A 67 -19.50 -5.12 4.41
N GLU A 68 -18.74 -5.78 5.29
CA GLU A 68 -18.90 -5.69 6.75
C GLU A 68 -17.64 -5.06 7.37
N GLY A 69 -17.79 -3.87 7.97
CA GLY A 69 -16.77 -3.25 8.84
C GLY A 69 -15.50 -2.68 8.18
N ASP A 70 -15.20 -2.98 6.92
CA ASP A 70 -14.07 -2.41 6.18
C ASP A 70 -14.40 -1.00 5.64
N SER A 71 -13.38 -0.18 5.40
CA SER A 71 -13.55 1.05 4.60
C SER A 71 -13.68 0.70 3.12
N LEU A 72 -14.50 1.45 2.38
CA LEU A 72 -14.72 1.24 0.94
C LEU A 72 -13.41 1.26 0.15
N CYS A 73 -12.50 2.16 0.52
CA CYS A 73 -11.19 2.26 -0.10
C CYS A 73 -10.33 1.00 0.12
N ALA A 74 -10.38 0.41 1.32
CA ALA A 74 -9.68 -0.83 1.62
C ALA A 74 -10.24 -2.01 0.81
N TYR A 75 -11.57 -2.14 0.73
CA TYR A 75 -12.23 -3.17 -0.10
C TYR A 75 -11.85 -3.02 -1.58
N CYS A 76 -12.00 -1.82 -2.14
CA CYS A 76 -11.65 -1.53 -3.53
C CYS A 76 -10.17 -1.86 -3.83
N SER A 77 -9.25 -1.49 -2.93
CA SER A 77 -7.83 -1.83 -3.09
C SER A 77 -7.57 -3.34 -3.08
N ARG A 78 -8.29 -4.11 -2.27
CA ARG A 78 -8.19 -5.58 -2.24
C ARG A 78 -8.74 -6.19 -3.53
N MET A 79 -9.88 -5.73 -4.03
CA MET A 79 -10.48 -6.22 -5.28
C MET A 79 -9.62 -5.90 -6.50
N LYS A 80 -9.15 -4.65 -6.63
CA LYS A 80 -8.20 -4.26 -7.70
C LYS A 80 -6.96 -5.16 -7.70
N ARG A 81 -6.47 -5.51 -6.50
CA ARG A 81 -5.32 -6.43 -6.36
C ARG A 81 -5.64 -7.83 -6.86
N GLY A 82 -6.79 -8.38 -6.50
CA GLY A 82 -7.26 -9.70 -6.93
C GLY A 82 -7.35 -9.80 -8.45
N LEU A 83 -7.94 -8.80 -9.10
CA LEU A 83 -8.02 -8.71 -10.56
C LEU A 83 -6.66 -8.71 -11.25
N LEU A 84 -5.71 -7.93 -10.71
CA LEU A 84 -4.34 -7.92 -11.25
C LEU A 84 -3.66 -9.29 -11.11
N TYR A 85 -3.87 -10.00 -10.00
CA TYR A 85 -3.35 -11.37 -9.84
C TYR A 85 -3.99 -12.34 -10.82
N SER A 86 -5.31 -12.26 -11.04
CA SER A 86 -5.99 -13.07 -12.05
C SER A 86 -5.47 -12.79 -13.45
N CYS A 87 -5.26 -11.52 -13.81
CA CYS A 87 -4.63 -11.14 -15.08
C CYS A 87 -3.22 -11.73 -15.22
N CYS A 88 -2.41 -11.68 -14.15
CA CYS A 88 -1.09 -12.32 -14.16
C CYS A 88 -1.19 -13.82 -14.46
N ARG A 89 -2.14 -14.54 -13.84
CA ARG A 89 -2.33 -15.98 -14.07
C ARG A 89 -2.80 -16.29 -15.48
N THR A 90 -3.81 -15.58 -15.97
CA THR A 90 -4.38 -15.80 -17.31
C THR A 90 -3.35 -15.62 -18.41
N HIS A 91 -2.43 -14.67 -18.25
CA HIS A 91 -1.42 -14.33 -19.25
C HIS A 91 0.00 -14.82 -18.89
N ASN A 92 0.13 -15.70 -17.89
CA ASN A 92 1.39 -16.28 -17.44
C ASN A 92 2.49 -15.26 -17.04
N PHE A 93 2.09 -14.12 -16.45
CA PHE A 93 3.03 -13.18 -15.83
C PHE A 93 3.41 -13.63 -14.41
N ASN A 94 4.71 -13.63 -14.11
CA ASN A 94 5.22 -14.06 -12.80
C ASN A 94 5.52 -12.90 -11.83
N LYS A 95 5.46 -11.65 -12.29
CA LYS A 95 5.77 -10.45 -11.51
C LYS A 95 4.71 -9.38 -11.72
N LEU A 96 4.22 -8.82 -10.62
CA LEU A 96 3.35 -7.65 -10.61
C LEU A 96 4.12 -6.45 -10.08
N LEU A 97 4.38 -5.48 -10.95
CA LEU A 97 5.08 -4.26 -10.57
C LEU A 97 4.06 -3.16 -10.22
N LEU A 98 4.37 -2.40 -9.18
CA LEU A 98 3.54 -1.29 -8.74
C LEU A 98 4.38 -0.04 -8.53
N ALA A 99 3.78 1.10 -8.84
CA ALA A 99 4.46 2.38 -8.83
C ALA A 99 4.39 3.12 -7.49
N GLN A 100 4.20 2.42 -6.36
CA GLN A 100 4.24 3.13 -5.07
C GLN A 100 5.66 3.60 -4.77
N HIS A 101 5.73 4.84 -4.31
CA HIS A 101 6.97 5.58 -4.11
C HIS A 101 7.28 5.79 -2.62
N LEU A 102 8.40 6.44 -2.30
CA LEU A 102 8.83 6.66 -0.92
C LEU A 102 7.77 7.39 -0.09
N ASP A 103 7.09 8.37 -0.68
CA ASP A 103 6.04 9.14 -0.01
C ASP A 103 4.85 8.26 0.38
N ASP A 104 4.42 7.32 -0.48
CA ASP A 104 3.37 6.35 -0.14
C ASP A 104 3.76 5.48 1.07
N LEU A 105 5.04 5.08 1.15
CA LEU A 105 5.56 4.27 2.24
C LEU A 105 5.62 5.07 3.55
N ALA A 106 6.00 6.34 3.50
CA ALA A 106 5.97 7.21 4.66
C ALA A 106 4.53 7.44 5.15
N GLU A 107 3.60 7.76 4.25
CA GLU A 107 2.18 7.90 4.57
C GLU A 107 1.62 6.63 5.23
N SER A 108 1.92 5.47 4.65
CA SER A 108 1.44 4.19 5.18
C SER A 108 2.04 3.84 6.53
N PHE A 109 3.31 4.16 6.75
CA PHE A 109 3.96 3.97 8.03
C PHE A 109 3.31 4.83 9.11
N ILE A 110 3.13 6.12 8.85
CA ILE A 110 2.52 7.06 9.80
C ILE A 110 1.07 6.65 10.10
N MET A 111 0.29 6.31 9.07
CA MET A 111 -1.07 5.82 9.28
C MET A 111 -1.09 4.56 10.15
N SER A 112 -0.21 3.60 9.87
CA SER A 112 -0.12 2.36 10.64
C SER A 112 0.31 2.60 12.10
N ALA A 113 1.25 3.50 12.33
CA ALA A 113 1.72 3.84 13.66
C ALA A 113 0.63 4.57 14.47
N MET A 114 -0.02 5.58 13.87
CA MET A 114 -0.97 6.45 14.56
C MET A 114 -2.33 5.80 14.80
N TYR A 115 -2.87 5.08 13.81
CA TYR A 115 -4.24 4.57 13.88
C TYR A 115 -4.33 3.07 14.16
N ASN A 116 -3.30 2.29 13.80
CA ASN A 116 -3.29 0.84 14.02
C ASN A 116 -2.35 0.41 15.15
N GLY A 117 -1.51 1.30 15.69
CA GLY A 117 -0.51 0.95 16.70
C GLY A 117 0.47 -0.13 16.21
N GLN A 118 0.89 -0.04 14.94
CA GLN A 118 1.71 -1.05 14.28
C GLN A 118 2.90 -0.41 13.56
N VAL A 119 4.10 -0.93 13.86
CA VAL A 119 5.35 -0.61 13.17
C VAL A 119 5.42 -1.42 11.88
N ARG A 120 4.79 -0.91 10.82
CA ARG A 120 4.82 -1.55 9.49
C ARG A 120 4.62 -0.51 8.40
N THR A 121 5.11 -0.82 7.21
CA THR A 121 4.80 -0.09 5.98
C THR A 121 4.66 -1.08 4.82
N MET A 122 4.56 -0.57 3.60
CA MET A 122 4.53 -1.40 2.40
C MET A 122 5.88 -2.09 2.18
N LYS A 123 5.84 -3.39 1.87
CA LYS A 123 7.02 -4.18 1.50
C LYS A 123 7.46 -3.80 0.08
N ALA A 124 8.77 -3.69 -0.15
CA ALA A 124 9.33 -3.45 -1.48
C ALA A 124 9.18 -4.66 -2.40
N LYS A 125 9.28 -5.87 -1.82
CA LYS A 125 9.08 -7.15 -2.51
C LYS A 125 8.38 -8.13 -1.60
N TYR A 126 7.41 -8.87 -2.13
CA TYR A 126 6.79 -10.00 -1.46
C TYR A 126 6.13 -10.94 -2.46
N TRP A 127 5.91 -12.19 -2.06
CA TRP A 127 5.05 -13.11 -2.80
C TRP A 127 3.61 -12.94 -2.34
N ASN A 128 2.65 -13.01 -3.25
CA ASN A 128 1.25 -13.13 -2.85
C ASN A 128 1.01 -14.43 -2.06
N ASP A 129 -0.19 -14.55 -1.46
CA ASP A 129 -0.48 -15.66 -0.54
C ASP A 129 -0.39 -17.04 -1.22
N THR A 130 -0.77 -17.13 -2.50
CA THR A 130 -0.66 -18.35 -3.33
C THR A 130 0.78 -18.64 -3.78
N LYS A 131 1.71 -17.71 -3.61
CA LYS A 131 3.14 -17.82 -4.00
C LYS A 131 3.39 -18.06 -5.49
N ASP A 132 2.49 -17.60 -6.35
CA ASP A 132 2.59 -17.71 -7.81
C ASP A 132 2.97 -16.38 -8.48
N VAL A 133 2.67 -15.24 -7.84
CA VAL A 133 2.99 -13.91 -8.35
C VAL A 133 3.85 -13.14 -7.34
N GLN A 134 5.03 -12.70 -7.77
CA GLN A 134 5.88 -11.83 -6.96
C GLN A 134 5.52 -10.37 -7.20
N VAL A 135 5.19 -9.65 -6.13
CA VAL A 135 4.90 -8.22 -6.16
C VAL A 135 6.17 -7.43 -5.92
N LEU A 136 6.41 -6.42 -6.75
CA LEU A 136 7.59 -5.56 -6.71
C LEU A 136 7.20 -4.09 -6.72
N ARG A 137 7.91 -3.26 -5.96
CA ARG A 137 7.75 -1.80 -5.92
C ARG A 137 9.10 -1.13 -6.21
N PRO A 138 9.48 -0.94 -7.48
CA PRO A 138 10.80 -0.38 -7.80
C PRO A 138 11.01 1.06 -7.36
N LEU A 139 9.93 1.81 -7.13
CA LEU A 139 9.98 3.25 -6.82
C LEU A 139 10.05 3.57 -5.32
N VAL A 140 10.21 2.59 -4.43
CA VAL A 140 10.23 2.79 -2.96
C VAL A 140 11.28 3.77 -2.45
N TYR A 141 12.27 4.13 -3.27
CA TYR A 141 13.31 5.12 -2.95
C TYR A 141 13.13 6.46 -3.67
N VAL A 142 12.17 6.56 -4.57
CA VAL A 142 11.91 7.74 -5.41
C VAL A 142 10.88 8.62 -4.71
N ARG A 143 11.07 9.94 -4.77
CA ARG A 143 10.10 10.92 -4.27
C ARG A 143 8.98 11.15 -5.27
N GLU A 144 7.78 11.45 -4.77
CA GLU A 144 6.63 11.80 -5.61
C GLU A 144 6.92 13.00 -6.53
N GLU A 145 7.67 13.98 -6.03
CA GLU A 145 8.04 15.19 -6.77
C GLU A 145 8.80 14.87 -8.07
N ALA A 146 9.81 14.00 -8.00
CA ALA A 146 10.56 13.57 -9.18
C ALA A 146 9.67 12.86 -10.22
N LEU A 147 8.67 12.08 -9.78
CA LEU A 147 7.73 11.42 -10.67
C LEU A 147 6.76 12.42 -11.31
N LYS A 148 6.37 13.47 -10.58
CA LYS A 148 5.55 14.57 -11.08
C LYS A 148 6.29 15.39 -12.12
N GLU A 149 7.54 15.76 -11.84
CA GLU A 149 8.42 16.46 -12.77
C GLU A 149 8.61 15.66 -14.06
N PHE A 150 8.97 14.37 -13.94
CA PHE A 150 9.15 13.49 -15.09
C PHE A 150 7.87 13.37 -15.93
N ALA A 151 6.71 13.23 -15.29
CA ALA A 151 5.44 13.12 -16.00
C ALA A 151 5.11 14.39 -16.78
N TYR A 152 5.39 15.56 -16.20
CA TYR A 152 5.20 16.85 -16.84
C TYR A 152 6.19 17.06 -18.01
N SER A 153 7.49 16.88 -17.77
CA SER A 153 8.53 17.09 -18.78
C SER A 153 8.38 16.14 -19.96
N SER A 154 7.93 14.91 -19.71
CA SER A 154 7.73 13.87 -20.74
C SER A 154 6.33 13.92 -21.37
N ARG A 155 5.47 14.85 -20.95
CA ARG A 155 4.09 15.03 -21.44
C ARG A 155 3.28 13.73 -21.41
N LEU A 156 3.39 12.99 -20.31
CA LEU A 156 2.68 11.71 -20.17
C LEU A 156 1.17 11.94 -20.15
N PRO A 157 0.35 11.06 -20.76
CA PRO A 157 -1.11 11.16 -20.74
C PRO A 157 -1.66 10.73 -19.37
N VAL A 158 -1.46 11.58 -18.37
CA VAL A 158 -1.88 11.32 -16.99
C VAL A 158 -3.39 11.46 -16.88
N ILE A 159 -4.05 10.35 -16.56
CA ILE A 159 -5.46 10.33 -16.19
C ILE A 159 -5.57 10.57 -14.69
N ASN A 160 -6.37 11.57 -14.33
CA ASN A 160 -6.71 11.85 -12.94
C ASN A 160 -7.83 10.88 -12.51
N GLU A 161 -7.52 10.00 -11.57
CA GLU A 161 -8.52 9.14 -10.94
C GLU A 161 -9.35 9.96 -9.94
N ASN A 162 -10.51 10.43 -10.38
CA ASN A 162 -11.50 11.07 -9.51
C ASN A 162 -12.55 10.04 -9.10
N CYS A 163 -12.23 9.12 -8.18
CA CYS A 163 -13.25 8.21 -7.65
C CYS A 163 -14.24 9.02 -6.78
N PRO A 164 -15.55 9.07 -7.12
CA PRO A 164 -16.53 9.88 -6.38
C PRO A 164 -16.64 9.44 -4.91
N ALA A 165 -16.55 8.14 -4.67
CA ALA A 165 -16.56 7.57 -3.32
C ALA A 165 -15.26 7.82 -2.53
N CYS A 166 -14.17 8.20 -3.20
CA CYS A 166 -12.95 8.68 -2.56
C CYS A 166 -13.02 10.17 -2.15
N PHE A 167 -14.09 10.91 -2.46
CA PHE A 167 -14.28 12.26 -1.89
C PHE A 167 -14.90 12.21 -0.49
N GLU A 168 -15.67 11.17 -0.18
CA GLU A 168 -16.30 11.03 1.14
C GLU A 168 -15.39 10.36 2.19
N GLN A 169 -14.47 9.44 1.80
CA GLN A 169 -13.76 8.59 2.78
C GLN A 169 -12.30 8.15 2.45
N PRO A 170 -11.35 9.07 2.19
CA PRO A 170 -10.05 8.89 2.83
C PRO A 170 -9.49 10.23 3.34
N LYS A 171 -10.22 10.87 4.25
CA LYS A 171 -9.76 12.07 4.97
C LYS A 171 -8.41 11.83 5.63
N GLU A 172 -8.16 10.64 6.17
CA GLU A 172 -6.94 10.36 6.92
C GLU A 172 -5.68 10.28 6.06
N ARG A 173 -5.71 9.62 4.89
CA ARG A 173 -4.53 9.60 4.02
C ARG A 173 -4.19 10.99 3.52
N GLN A 174 -5.20 11.75 3.09
CA GLN A 174 -5.00 13.13 2.66
C GLN A 174 -4.51 14.02 3.83
N ARG A 175 -5.00 13.80 5.05
CA ARG A 175 -4.54 14.49 6.26
C ARG A 175 -3.08 14.17 6.57
N VAL A 176 -2.69 12.90 6.55
CA VAL A 176 -1.29 12.48 6.76
C VAL A 176 -0.38 13.06 5.67
N LYS A 177 -0.82 13.06 4.41
CA LYS A 177 -0.06 13.69 3.32
C LYS A 177 0.16 15.18 3.56
N LYS A 178 -0.89 15.92 3.96
CA LYS A 178 -0.77 17.34 4.33
C LYS A 178 0.16 17.55 5.53
N MET A 179 0.06 16.70 6.55
CA MET A 179 0.93 16.75 7.73
C MET A 179 2.40 16.52 7.36
N LEU A 180 2.69 15.51 6.55
CA LEU A 180 4.05 15.21 6.09
C LEU A 180 4.63 16.34 5.24
N PHE A 181 3.81 16.97 4.39
CA PHE A 181 4.22 18.14 3.61
C PHE A 181 4.57 19.35 4.50
N GLN A 182 3.78 19.59 5.55
CA GLN A 182 4.07 20.64 6.54
C GLN A 182 5.36 20.33 7.28
N GLU A 183 5.56 19.08 7.69
CA GLU A 183 6.76 18.67 8.41
C GLU A 183 8.01 18.75 7.54
N GLU A 184 7.92 18.38 6.25
CA GLU A 184 9.01 18.54 5.29
C GLU A 184 9.40 20.01 5.10
N SER A 185 8.45 20.93 5.18
CA SER A 185 8.74 22.37 5.12
C SER A 185 9.56 22.85 6.32
N LEU A 186 9.43 22.19 7.48
CA LEU A 186 10.21 22.47 8.69
C LEU A 186 11.54 21.69 8.74
N ASN A 187 11.53 20.48 8.20
CA ASN A 187 12.67 19.57 8.13
C ASN A 187 12.81 19.01 6.71
N PRO A 188 13.55 19.69 5.81
CA PRO A 188 13.73 19.27 4.42
C PRO A 188 14.36 17.87 4.28
N ASP A 189 15.07 17.38 5.30
CA ASP A 189 15.72 16.06 5.30
C ASP A 189 14.84 14.92 5.84
N ILE A 190 13.56 15.19 6.17
CA ILE A 190 12.68 14.19 6.77
C ILE A 190 12.53 12.94 5.90
N TYR A 191 12.44 13.08 4.58
CA TYR A 191 12.31 11.93 3.70
C TYR A 191 13.63 11.15 3.51
N ASN A 192 14.78 11.80 3.67
CA ASN A 192 16.06 11.08 3.79
C ASN A 192 16.08 10.23 5.07
N SER A 193 15.53 10.77 6.16
CA SER A 193 15.37 10.05 7.42
C SER A 193 14.38 8.89 7.30
N PHE A 194 13.21 9.10 6.69
CA PHE A 194 12.25 8.03 6.41
C PHE A 194 12.84 6.95 5.52
N ARG A 195 13.57 7.29 4.46
CA ARG A 195 14.21 6.30 3.59
C ARG A 195 15.09 5.32 4.38
N ARG A 196 15.87 5.83 5.34
CA ARG A 196 16.74 5.02 6.20
C ARG A 196 15.95 4.24 7.25
N ALA A 197 15.00 4.90 7.92
CA ALA A 197 14.21 4.29 9.00
C ALA A 197 13.28 3.19 8.49
N LEU A 198 12.72 3.34 7.28
CA LEU A 198 11.79 2.39 6.69
C LEU A 198 12.49 1.23 6.00
N LEU A 199 13.78 1.33 5.68
CA LEU A 199 14.53 0.31 4.92
C LEU A 199 14.35 -1.12 5.50
N PRO A 200 14.47 -1.36 6.82
CA PRO A 200 14.24 -2.70 7.37
C PRO A 200 12.78 -3.17 7.21
N LEU A 201 11.82 -2.24 7.27
CA LEU A 201 10.39 -2.53 7.14
C LEU A 201 9.95 -2.81 5.70
N MET A 202 10.79 -2.53 4.72
CA MET A 202 10.56 -2.87 3.32
C MET A 202 10.79 -4.36 3.04
N ASP A 203 11.54 -5.05 3.90
CA ASP A 203 11.76 -6.48 3.80
C ASP A 203 10.57 -7.25 4.41
N ASN A 204 10.14 -8.32 3.76
CA ASN A 204 9.10 -9.19 4.30
C ASN A 204 9.58 -9.99 5.53
N GLU A 205 10.88 -10.30 5.60
CA GLU A 205 11.45 -11.19 6.62
C GLU A 205 11.43 -10.58 8.02
N ILE A 206 11.46 -9.26 8.15
CA ILE A 206 11.46 -8.57 9.45
C ILE A 206 10.16 -8.81 10.25
N TYR A 207 9.05 -9.07 9.57
CA TYR A 207 7.73 -9.09 10.21
C TYR A 207 7.52 -10.33 11.09
N ALA A 208 8.12 -11.48 10.75
CA ALA A 208 8.01 -12.68 11.59
C ALA A 208 8.67 -12.46 12.97
N PRO A 209 9.94 -12.00 13.06
CA PRO A 209 10.56 -11.58 14.32
C PRO A 209 9.76 -10.51 15.08
N LEU A 210 9.31 -9.44 14.41
CA LEU A 210 8.54 -8.37 15.06
C LEU A 210 7.24 -8.89 15.69
N ASN A 211 6.52 -9.76 14.98
CA ASN A 211 5.29 -10.37 15.48
C ASN A 211 5.55 -11.31 16.65
N ALA A 212 6.64 -12.09 16.61
CA ALA A 212 7.04 -12.96 17.72
C ALA A 212 7.38 -12.14 18.98
N ILE A 213 8.10 -11.03 18.84
CA ILE A 213 8.39 -10.09 19.92
C ILE A 213 7.10 -9.53 20.51
N ARG A 214 6.18 -9.07 19.66
CA ARG A 214 4.88 -8.53 20.10
C ARG A 214 4.06 -9.57 20.86
N ALA A 215 3.92 -10.77 20.32
CA ALA A 215 3.17 -11.86 20.97
C ALA A 215 3.74 -12.19 22.36
N ARG A 216 5.06 -12.26 22.47
CA ARG A 216 5.74 -12.47 23.76
C ARG A 216 5.42 -11.37 24.78
N ILE A 217 5.48 -10.10 24.37
CA ILE A 217 5.18 -8.95 25.24
C ILE A 217 3.70 -8.97 25.66
N ASP A 218 2.79 -9.29 24.75
CA ASP A 218 1.34 -9.33 25.03
C ASP A 218 0.99 -10.44 26.03
N VAL A 219 1.62 -11.62 25.92
CA VAL A 219 1.48 -12.70 26.91
C VAL A 219 1.96 -12.25 28.29
N GLN A 220 3.13 -11.59 28.37
CA GLN A 220 3.67 -11.08 29.64
C GLN A 220 2.76 -10.02 30.28
N LYS A 221 2.17 -9.13 29.48
CA LYS A 221 1.20 -8.12 29.95
C LYS A 221 -0.06 -8.78 30.51
N LYS A 222 -0.62 -9.78 29.81
CA LYS A 222 -1.80 -10.54 30.29
C LYS A 222 -1.51 -11.29 31.60
N ALA A 223 -0.34 -11.91 31.71
CA ALA A 223 0.06 -12.59 32.95
C ALA A 223 0.16 -11.61 34.13
N LYS A 224 0.77 -10.43 33.93
CA LYS A 224 0.84 -9.38 34.95
C LYS A 224 -0.54 -8.83 35.33
N SER A 225 -1.42 -8.56 34.34
CA SER A 225 -2.77 -8.09 34.64
C SER A 225 -3.58 -9.10 35.45
N ASN A 226 -3.44 -10.39 35.13
CA ASN A 226 -4.12 -11.46 35.86
C ASN A 226 -3.60 -11.61 37.29
N ALA A 227 -2.29 -11.51 37.50
CA ALA A 227 -1.68 -11.54 38.85
C ALA A 227 -2.11 -10.34 39.72
N ILE A 228 -2.21 -9.15 39.12
CA ILE A 228 -2.72 -7.95 39.82
C ILE A 228 -4.20 -8.12 40.16
N ALA A 229 -5.01 -8.67 39.24
CA ALA A 229 -6.43 -8.90 39.46
C ALA A 229 -6.68 -9.96 40.55
N SER A 230 -5.88 -11.03 40.60
CA SER A 230 -5.98 -12.06 41.65
C SER A 230 -5.56 -11.52 43.02
N SER A 231 -4.48 -10.73 43.08
CA SER A 231 -4.02 -10.10 44.33
C SER A 231 -5.05 -9.10 44.90
N LYS A 232 -5.69 -8.29 44.05
CA LYS A 232 -6.79 -7.40 44.46
C LYS A 232 -8.04 -8.14 44.93
N LYS A 233 -8.29 -9.34 44.40
CA LYS A 233 -9.44 -10.17 44.80
C LYS A 233 -9.21 -10.84 46.16
N GLN A 234 -7.97 -11.26 46.43
CA GLN A 234 -7.55 -11.81 47.73
C GLN A 234 -7.53 -10.73 48.82
N SER A 235 -7.03 -9.53 48.53
CA SER A 235 -7.02 -8.44 49.53
C SER A 235 -8.42 -7.98 49.92
N LYS A 236 -9.39 -8.05 48.99
CA LYS A 236 -10.79 -7.67 49.24
C LYS A 236 -11.56 -8.72 50.05
N GLN A 237 -11.25 -10.01 49.84
CA GLN A 237 -11.80 -11.10 50.67
C GLN A 237 -11.24 -11.07 52.10
N GLN A 238 -9.99 -10.65 52.30
CA GLN A 238 -9.40 -10.54 53.64
C GLN A 238 -10.04 -9.40 54.44
N THR A 239 -10.29 -8.24 53.83
CA THR A 239 -10.95 -7.11 54.50
C THR A 239 -12.41 -7.38 54.86
N ASP A 240 -13.14 -8.16 54.06
CA ASP A 240 -14.54 -8.53 54.36
C ASP A 240 -14.65 -9.57 55.50
N ILE A 241 -13.55 -10.29 55.82
CA ILE A 241 -13.49 -11.26 56.93
C ILE A 241 -13.10 -10.58 58.24
N ASP A 242 -12.25 -9.54 58.20
CA ASP A 242 -11.80 -8.81 59.39
C ASP A 242 -12.83 -7.76 59.90
N GLU A 243 -13.89 -7.47 59.13
CA GLU A 243 -15.02 -6.58 59.52
C GLU A 243 -16.26 -7.32 60.08
N MET A 244 -16.22 -8.66 60.21
CA MET A 244 -17.24 -9.50 60.86
C MET A 244 -16.79 -9.99 62.24
#